data_AF-A0A6V7KQ75-F1
#
_entry.id   AF-A0A6V7KQ75-F1
#
_cell.length_a   1.000
_cell.length_b   1.000
_cell.length_c   1.000
_cell.angle_alpha   90.00
_cell.angle_beta   90.00
_cell.angle_gamma   90.00
#
_symmetry.space_group_name_H-M   'P 1'
#
loop_
_entity.id
_entity.type
_entity.pdbx_description
1 polymer ?
#
loop_
_entity_poly.entity_id
_entity_poly.type
_entity_poly.pdbx_seq_one_letter_code
_entity_poly.pdbx_strand_id
1 'polypeptide(L)' 'KQIDLNTVDLKKLKVRDLKKILNDWDETCEGCIEKTDFIKRIEELKPQYSSPPKTEL' A
#
# COMPACT_ATOMS: atom_id res chain seq x y z
N LYS A 1 -15.50 -1.73 0.12
CA LYS A 1 -15.22 -0.29 -0.12
C LYS A 1 -13.76 -0.24 -0.57
N GLN A 2 -13.56 -0.20 -1.89
CA GLN A 2 -12.25 -0.19 -2.53
C GLN A 2 -11.55 1.13 -2.16
N ILE A 3 -10.27 1.10 -1.82
CA ILE A 3 -9.52 2.31 -1.51
C ILE A 3 -8.80 2.71 -2.79
N ASP A 4 -9.17 3.86 -3.35
CA ASP A 4 -8.49 4.42 -4.51
C ASP A 4 -7.15 5.03 -4.10
N LEU A 5 -6.08 4.24 -4.25
CA LEU A 5 -4.74 4.63 -3.83
C LEU A 5 -4.15 5.79 -4.65
N ASN A 6 -4.75 6.09 -5.79
CA ASN A 6 -4.33 7.20 -6.65
C ASN A 6 -4.74 8.57 -6.09
N THR A 7 -5.81 8.64 -5.30
CA THR A 7 -6.34 9.90 -4.73
C THR A 7 -6.21 9.96 -3.22
N VAL A 8 -5.96 8.82 -2.56
CA VAL A 8 -5.82 8.77 -1.11
C VAL A 8 -4.46 9.33 -0.66
N ASP A 9 -4.49 10.12 0.41
CA ASP A 9 -3.30 10.66 1.06
C ASP A 9 -2.87 9.74 2.20
N LEU A 10 -1.86 8.90 1.95
CA LEU A 10 -1.35 7.91 2.90
C LEU A 10 -0.89 8.55 4.22
N LYS A 11 -0.44 9.82 4.19
CA LYS A 11 -0.02 10.54 5.40
C LYS A 11 -1.21 10.89 6.29
N LYS A 12 -2.42 11.02 5.74
CA LYS A 12 -3.66 11.29 6.50
C LYS A 12 -4.33 10.02 7.02
N LEU A 13 -3.99 8.85 6.48
CA LEU A 13 -4.50 7.57 6.96
C LEU A 13 -3.92 7.17 8.32
N LYS A 14 -4.64 6.33 9.06
CA LYS A 14 -4.15 5.71 10.30
C LYS A 14 -3.39 4.43 9.95
N VAL A 15 -2.51 3.97 10.84
CA VAL A 15 -1.76 2.70 10.67
C VAL A 15 -2.68 1.53 10.36
N ARG A 16 -3.88 1.48 10.96
CA ARG A 16 -4.89 0.44 10.65
C ARG A 16 -5.33 0.44 9.19
N ASP A 17 -5.49 1.64 8.59
CA ASP A 17 -5.94 1.81 7.22
C ASP A 17 -4.80 1.49 6.26
N LEU A 18 -3.56 1.85 6.62
CA LEU A 18 -2.36 1.44 5.89
C LEU A 18 -2.18 -0.09 5.89
N LYS A 19 -2.32 -0.75 7.06
CA LYS A 19 -2.30 -2.22 7.16
C LYS A 19 -3.37 -2.87 6.31
N LYS A 20 -4.56 -2.26 6.25
CA LYS A 20 -5.66 -2.75 5.42
C LYS A 20 -5.34 -2.69 3.93
N ILE A 21 -4.67 -1.65 3.46
CA ILE A 21 -4.22 -1.53 2.06
C ILE A 21 -3.23 -2.65 1.73
N LEU A 22 -2.24 -2.88 2.59
CA LEU A 22 -1.29 -3.98 2.40
C LEU A 22 -2.02 -5.32 2.35
N ASN A 23 -2.95 -5.59 3.27
CA ASN A 23 -3.73 -6.81 3.28
C ASN A 23 -4.65 -6.97 2.05
N ASP A 24 -5.14 -5.87 1.47
CA ASP A 24 -5.94 -5.91 0.22
C ASP A 24 -5.11 -6.41 -0.97
N TRP A 25 -3.80 -6.23 -0.90
CA TRP A 25 -2.81 -6.71 -1.86
C TRP A 25 -2.17 -8.04 -1.50
N ASP A 26 -2.69 -8.73 -0.48
CA ASP A 26 -2.10 -9.92 0.14
C ASP A 26 -0.64 -9.70 0.60
N GLU A 27 -0.30 -8.44 0.91
CA GLU A 27 1.00 -8.03 1.42
C GLU A 27 0.92 -7.76 2.91
N THR A 28 1.94 -8.17 3.64
CA THR A 28 2.07 -7.87 5.08
C THR A 28 3.46 -7.38 5.38
N CYS A 29 3.56 -6.36 6.23
CA CYS A 29 4.85 -5.85 6.66
C CYS A 29 5.13 -6.28 8.11
N GLU A 30 5.88 -7.37 8.27
CA GLU A 30 6.30 -7.89 9.60
C GLU A 30 7.31 -6.99 10.32
N GLY A 31 8.08 -6.19 9.59
CA GLY A 31 9.09 -5.27 10.15
C GLY A 31 8.61 -3.83 10.35
N CYS A 32 7.38 -3.48 9.92
CA CYS A 32 6.88 -2.11 10.01
C CYS A 32 6.39 -1.82 11.44
N ILE A 33 7.13 -0.99 12.17
CA ILE A 33 6.75 -0.54 13.53
C ILE A 33 6.18 0.87 13.45
N GLU A 34 6.78 1.74 12.64
CA GLU A 34 6.35 3.13 12.51
C GLU A 34 5.37 3.31 11.35
N LYS A 35 4.51 4.33 11.47
CA LYS A 35 3.56 4.71 10.41
C LYS A 35 4.28 4.94 9.07
N THR A 36 5.45 5.55 9.13
CA THR A 36 6.30 5.86 7.97
C THR A 36 6.77 4.60 7.24
N ASP A 37 7.04 3.49 7.94
CA ASP A 37 7.39 2.21 7.32
C ASP A 37 6.22 1.66 6.50
N PHE A 38 5.01 1.69 7.06
CA PHE A 38 3.80 1.27 6.34
C PHE A 38 3.56 2.13 5.10
N ILE A 39 3.74 3.45 5.21
CA ILE A 39 3.60 4.35 4.05
C ILE A 39 4.63 4.03 2.98
N LYS A 40 5.91 3.86 3.36
CA LYS A 40 6.98 3.49 2.41
C LYS A 40 6.65 2.18 1.69
N ARG A 41 6.27 1.13 2.44
CA ARG A 41 5.91 -0.16 1.83
C ARG A 41 4.76 -0.02 0.84
N ILE A 42 3.74 0.76 1.20
CA ILE A 42 2.61 1.01 0.29
C ILE A 42 3.04 1.78 -0.94
N GLU A 43 3.86 2.81 -0.82
CA GLU A 43 4.37 3.60 -1.95
C GLU A 43 5.24 2.76 -2.90
N GLU A 44 6.02 1.81 -2.38
CA GLU A 44 6.82 0.89 -3.19
C GLU A 44 5.96 -0.11 -3.96
N LEU A 45 4.89 -0.60 -3.32
CA LEU A 45 3.96 -1.56 -3.93
C LEU A 45 2.96 -0.88 -4.87
N LYS A 46 2.55 0.36 -4.57
CA LYS A 46 1.56 1.13 -5.33
C LYS A 46 1.76 1.08 -6.84
N PRO A 47 2.96 1.32 -7.42
CA PRO A 47 3.14 1.21 -8.88
C PRO A 47 2.97 -0.21 -9.41
N GLN A 48 3.23 -1.25 -8.60
CA GLN A 48 3.08 -2.66 -9.01
C GLN A 48 1.61 -3.10 -9.09
N TYR A 49 0.78 -2.60 -8.17
CA TYR A 49 -0.66 -2.94 -8.14
C TYR A 49 -1.54 -1.92 -8.87
N SER A 50 -1.07 -0.69 -9.05
CA SER A 50 -1.80 0.39 -9.74
C SER A 50 -1.43 0.53 -11.22
N SER A 51 -0.37 -0.12 -11.69
CA SER A 51 -0.05 -0.22 -13.11
C SER A 51 -0.47 -1.60 -13.61
N PRO A 52 -1.22 -1.73 -14.71
CA PRO A 52 -1.52 -3.04 -15.28
C PRO A 52 -0.20 -3.75 -15.58
N PRO A 53 -0.13 -5.08 -15.42
CA PRO A 53 1.11 -5.82 -15.54
C PRO A 53 1.70 -5.53 -16.93
N LYS A 54 2.90 -4.95 -16.96
CA LYS A 54 3.83 -5.35 -18.01
C LYS A 54 4.15 -6.80 -17.69
N THR A 55 3.37 -7.69 -18.31
CA THR A 55 3.78 -9.04 -18.67
C THR A 55 5.23 -8.95 -19.16
N GLU A 56 6.19 -9.29 -18.31
CA GLU A 56 7.53 -9.61 -18.77
C GLU A 56 7.49 -11.07 -19.24
N LEU A 57 7.62 -11.19 -20.57
CA LEU A 57 8.10 -12.30 -21.40
C LEU A 57 7.55 -13.72 -21.19
#